data_AF-A0A503K296-F1
#
_entry.id   AF-A0A503K296-F1
#
_cell.length_a   1.000
_cell.length_b   1.000
_cell.length_c   1.000
_cell.angle_alpha   90.00
_cell.angle_beta   90.00
_cell.angle_gamma   90.00
#
_symmetry.space_group_name_H-M   'P 1'
#
loop_
_entity.id
_entity.type
_entity.pdbx_description
1 polymer ?
#
loop_
_entity_poly.entity_id
_entity_poly.type
_entity_poly.pdbx_seq_one_letter_code
_entity_poly.pdbx_strand_id
1 'polypeptide(L)'
;MFDIVTAKDFYTVLVQNFDDFMDEPHSARRALHCAITAFHLHEWVWGERLSKDKAARDRMGIRLTTKTSPAMDRPSLRLVPRRAGPSKWDEAFRTRQKLRRQESMPLPRTAGYAKG
;
A
#
# COMPACT_ATOMS: atom_id res chain seq x y z
N MET A 1 -14.06 3.88 13.82
CA MET A 1 -12.80 4.58 13.47
C MET A 1 -12.13 5.27 14.67
N PHE A 2 -12.72 5.24 15.88
CA PHE A 2 -12.20 5.93 17.06
C PHE A 2 -11.39 5.05 18.03
N ASP A 3 -11.41 3.72 17.88
CA ASP A 3 -10.65 2.79 18.76
C ASP A 3 -9.25 2.45 18.21
N ILE A 4 -8.77 3.20 17.22
CA ILE A 4 -7.46 2.96 16.62
C ILE A 4 -6.43 3.76 17.42
N VAL A 5 -5.78 3.10 18.36
CA VAL A 5 -4.86 3.75 19.31
C VAL A 5 -3.41 3.57 18.88
N THR A 6 -3.10 2.55 18.09
CA THR A 6 -1.74 2.25 17.64
C THR A 6 -1.59 2.23 16.13
N ALA A 7 -0.36 2.44 15.65
CA ALA A 7 -0.02 2.28 14.23
C ALA A 7 -0.28 0.85 13.72
N LYS A 8 -0.24 -0.15 14.61
CA LYS A 8 -0.57 -1.54 14.27
C LYS A 8 -2.07 -1.69 13.98
N ASP A 9 -2.92 -1.05 14.77
CA ASP A 9 -4.37 -1.06 14.57
C ASP A 9 -4.73 -0.39 13.24
N PHE A 10 -4.07 0.74 12.91
CA PHE A 10 -4.21 1.38 11.60
C PHE A 10 -3.79 0.47 10.45
N TYR A 11 -2.68 -0.25 10.62
CA TYR A 11 -2.22 -1.20 9.61
C TYR A 11 -3.21 -2.35 9.41
N THR A 12 -3.78 -2.90 10.50
CA THR A 12 -4.82 -3.93 10.42
C THR A 12 -6.05 -3.44 9.65
N VAL A 13 -6.54 -2.24 9.96
CA VAL A 13 -7.68 -1.64 9.25
C VAL A 13 -7.35 -1.35 7.79
N LEU A 14 -6.11 -0.93 7.48
CA LEU A 14 -5.66 -0.75 6.09
C LEU A 14 -5.68 -2.06 5.31
N VAL A 15 -5.19 -3.15 5.89
CA VAL A 15 -5.22 -4.47 5.23
C VAL A 15 -6.66 -4.90 4.97
N GLN A 16 -7.55 -4.74 5.94
CA GLN A 16 -8.98 -5.05 5.76
C GLN A 16 -9.62 -4.22 4.66
N ASN A 17 -9.42 -2.89 4.66
CA ASN A 17 -9.94 -2.00 3.61
C ASN A 17 -9.38 -2.34 2.23
N PHE A 18 -8.14 -2.80 2.17
CA PHE A 18 -7.53 -3.26 0.93
C PHE A 18 -8.21 -4.54 0.46
N ASP A 19 -8.34 -5.56 1.30
CA ASP A 19 -8.99 -6.83 0.95
C ASP A 19 -10.44 -6.61 0.49
N ASP A 20 -11.18 -5.77 1.22
CA ASP A 20 -12.52 -5.31 0.85
C ASP A 20 -12.56 -4.64 -0.53
N PHE A 21 -11.59 -3.80 -0.84
CA PHE A 21 -11.47 -3.18 -2.18
C PHE A 21 -11.09 -4.21 -3.24
N MET A 22 -10.29 -5.23 -2.91
CA MET A 22 -9.94 -6.30 -3.84
C MET A 22 -11.13 -7.18 -4.21
N ASP A 23 -12.08 -7.35 -3.29
CA ASP A 23 -13.33 -8.05 -3.57
C ASP A 23 -14.28 -7.23 -4.45
N GLU A 24 -14.20 -5.89 -4.39
CA GLU A 24 -14.99 -5.00 -5.26
C GLU A 24 -14.15 -3.83 -5.84
N PRO A 25 -13.28 -4.10 -6.84
CA PRO A 25 -12.30 -3.13 -7.34
C PRO A 25 -12.90 -1.92 -8.06
N HIS A 26 -14.17 -2.00 -8.45
CA HIS A 26 -14.90 -0.92 -9.11
C HIS A 26 -15.56 0.04 -8.10
N SER A 27 -15.53 -0.28 -6.80
CA SER A 27 -16.12 0.56 -5.77
C SER A 27 -15.20 1.73 -5.43
N ALA A 28 -15.55 2.92 -5.93
CA ALA A 28 -14.86 4.16 -5.62
C ALA A 28 -14.85 4.46 -4.11
N ARG A 29 -15.93 4.10 -3.39
CA ARG A 29 -16.02 4.23 -1.94
C ARG A 29 -14.93 3.41 -1.25
N ARG A 30 -14.77 2.13 -1.61
CA ARG A 30 -13.75 1.25 -1.00
C ARG A 30 -12.33 1.70 -1.34
N ALA A 31 -12.11 2.15 -2.58
CA ALA A 31 -10.84 2.76 -2.98
C ALA A 31 -10.49 3.98 -2.11
N LEU A 32 -11.45 4.88 -1.89
CA LEU A 32 -11.26 6.06 -1.04
C LEU A 32 -10.98 5.69 0.41
N HIS A 33 -11.73 4.73 0.98
CA HIS A 33 -11.48 4.24 2.33
C HIS A 33 -10.06 3.67 2.49
N CYS A 34 -9.58 2.88 1.53
CA CYS A 34 -8.22 2.35 1.52
C CYS A 34 -7.18 3.49 1.43
N ALA A 35 -7.37 4.45 0.51
CA ALA A 35 -6.44 5.56 0.31
C ALA A 35 -6.34 6.48 1.53
N ILE A 36 -7.48 6.85 2.12
CA ILE A 36 -7.56 7.71 3.30
C ILE A 36 -6.91 7.02 4.51
N THR A 37 -7.16 5.72 4.71
CA THR A 37 -6.56 4.96 5.81
C THR A 37 -5.04 4.86 5.65
N ALA A 38 -4.55 4.62 4.42
CA ALA A 38 -3.11 4.59 4.14
C ALA A 38 -2.45 5.94 4.40
N PHE A 39 -3.12 7.04 4.03
CA PHE A 39 -2.63 8.39 4.30
C PHE A 39 -2.51 8.66 5.80
N HIS A 40 -3.53 8.34 6.59
CA HIS A 40 -3.47 8.53 8.05
C HIS A 40 -2.39 7.67 8.71
N LEU A 41 -2.18 6.43 8.26
CA LEU A 41 -1.09 5.59 8.75
C LEU A 41 0.28 6.21 8.41
N HIS A 42 0.45 6.77 7.21
CA HIS A 42 1.66 7.49 6.84
C HIS A 42 1.90 8.70 7.74
N GLU A 43 0.90 9.55 7.94
CA GLU A 43 1.01 10.73 8.81
C GLU A 43 1.35 10.34 10.24
N TRP A 44 0.81 9.23 10.75
CA TRP A 44 1.14 8.75 12.08
C TRP A 44 2.57 8.23 12.17
N VAL A 45 2.96 7.30 11.30
CA VAL A 45 4.30 6.70 11.34
C VAL A 45 5.38 7.74 11.03
N TRP A 46 5.13 8.63 10.08
CA TRP A 46 6.07 9.67 9.69
C TRP A 46 6.05 10.85 10.67
N GLY A 47 4.87 11.34 11.04
CA GLY A 47 4.68 12.50 11.90
C GLY A 47 5.01 12.26 13.37
N GLU A 48 4.71 11.09 13.92
CA GLU A 48 4.96 10.81 15.34
C GLU A 48 6.26 10.05 15.59
N ARG A 49 6.55 9.02 14.78
CA ARG A 49 7.66 8.09 15.04
C ARG A 49 8.95 8.47 14.31
N LEU A 50 8.91 8.63 12.99
CA LEU A 50 10.13 8.83 12.20
C LEU A 50 10.62 10.28 12.17
N SER A 51 9.75 11.27 12.36
CA SER A 51 10.14 12.68 12.48
C SER A 51 11.10 12.90 13.66
N LYS A 52 10.86 12.21 14.79
CA LYS A 52 11.60 12.35 16.04
C LYS A 52 12.76 11.35 16.17
N ASP A 53 12.72 10.20 15.49
CA ASP A 53 13.74 9.15 15.59
C ASP A 53 14.65 9.10 14.35
N LYS A 54 15.81 9.79 14.43
CA LYS A 54 16.85 9.75 13.39
C LYS A 54 17.48 8.35 13.25
N ALA A 55 17.71 7.64 14.35
CA ALA A 55 18.36 6.33 14.33
C ALA A 55 17.47 5.25 13.67
N ALA A 56 16.15 5.31 13.87
CA ALA A 56 15.21 4.47 13.13
C ALA A 56 15.22 4.77 11.62
N ARG A 57 15.25 6.05 11.23
CA ARG A 57 15.33 6.44 9.80
C ARG A 57 16.62 5.95 9.15
N ASP A 58 17.76 6.13 9.82
CA ASP A 58 19.07 5.72 9.30
C ASP A 58 19.14 4.20 9.12
N ARG A 59 18.63 3.42 10.09
CA ARG A 59 18.53 1.94 9.99
C ARG A 59 17.65 1.49 8.82
N MET A 60 16.62 2.25 8.48
CA MET A 60 15.73 1.98 7.35
C MET A 60 16.24 2.56 6.02
N GLY A 61 17.37 3.28 6.03
CA GLY A 61 17.94 3.91 4.83
C GLY A 61 17.12 5.09 4.30
N ILE A 62 16.25 5.70 5.11
CA ILE A 62 15.35 6.76 4.67
C ILE A 62 16.07 8.11 4.73
N ARG A 63 16.39 8.68 3.56
CA ARG A 63 16.99 10.03 3.45
C ARG A 63 15.90 11.08 3.38
N LEU A 64 15.96 12.11 4.23
CA LEU A 64 15.14 13.30 4.05
C LEU A 64 15.59 14.00 2.77
N THR A 65 14.74 14.04 1.76
CA THR A 65 14.94 14.98 0.66
C THR A 65 14.62 16.37 1.20
N THR A 66 15.64 17.15 1.54
CA THR A 66 15.50 18.59 1.65
C THR A 66 15.02 19.08 0.30
N LYS A 67 13.73 19.43 0.21
CA LYS A 67 13.18 20.07 -0.97
C LYS A 67 13.69 21.51 -0.96
N THR A 68 14.97 21.70 -1.24
CA THR A 68 15.44 22.99 -1.77
C THR A 68 14.82 23.05 -3.15
N SER A 69 13.67 23.70 -3.25
CA SER A 69 13.05 23.97 -4.54
C SER A 69 13.90 25.08 -5.17
N PRO A 70 14.73 24.83 -6.19
CA PRO A 70 15.12 25.94 -7.04
C PRO A 70 13.82 26.46 -7.67
N ALA A 71 13.66 27.77 -7.67
CA ALA A 71 12.52 28.45 -8.26
C ALA A 71 12.19 27.81 -9.62
N MET A 72 10.93 27.39 -9.78
CA MET A 72 10.43 26.82 -11.02
C MET A 72 10.35 27.95 -12.05
N ASP A 73 11.40 28.11 -12.85
CA ASP A 73 11.31 28.80 -14.13
C ASP A 73 10.55 27.84 -15.06
N ARG A 74 9.27 28.11 -15.30
CA ARG A 74 8.37 27.24 -16.09
C ARG A 74 8.34 27.72 -17.53
N PRO A 75 9.01 27.06 -18.49
CA PRO A 75 8.57 27.17 -19.88
C PRO A 75 7.24 26.41 -20.01
N SER A 76 6.25 27.06 -20.64
CA SER A 76 4.91 26.52 -20.90
C SER A 76 4.98 25.13 -21.55
N LEU A 77 4.82 24.09 -20.74
CA LEU A 77 4.76 22.70 -21.20
C LEU A 77 3.38 22.44 -21.79
N ARG A 78 3.31 22.28 -23.11
CA ARG A 78 2.21 21.56 -23.77
C ARG A 78 2.10 20.19 -23.09
N LEU A 79 0.90 19.86 -22.62
CA LEU A 79 0.57 18.56 -22.07
C LEU A 79 0.70 17.50 -23.17
N VAL A 80 1.88 16.92 -23.32
CA VAL A 80 2.04 15.65 -24.03
C VAL A 80 1.51 14.56 -23.10
N PRO A 81 0.53 13.74 -23.50
CA PRO A 81 0.07 12.64 -22.67
C PRO A 81 1.21 11.64 -22.53
N ARG A 82 1.92 11.66 -21.39
CA ARG A 82 2.79 10.55 -21.02
C ARG A 82 1.87 9.36 -20.76
N ARG A 83 1.96 8.30 -21.58
CA ARG A 83 1.51 6.97 -21.14
C ARG A 83 2.33 6.66 -19.89
N ALA A 84 1.73 6.79 -18.72
CA ALA A 84 2.33 6.31 -17.49
C ALA A 84 2.43 4.78 -17.63
N GLY A 85 3.66 4.28 -17.74
CA GLY A 85 3.90 2.86 -17.52
C GLY A 85 3.45 2.47 -16.11
N PRO A 86 3.23 1.16 -15.85
CA PRO A 86 2.82 0.71 -14.53
C PRO A 86 3.80 1.22 -13.46
N SER A 87 3.25 1.88 -12.47
CA SER A 87 3.98 2.33 -11.29
C SER A 87 4.44 1.14 -10.45
N LYS A 88 5.40 1.37 -9.55
CA LYS A 88 5.77 0.37 -8.53
C LYS A 88 4.58 -0.14 -7.73
N TRP A 89 3.53 0.67 -7.61
CA TRP A 89 2.30 0.31 -6.91
C TRP A 89 1.43 -0.64 -7.74
N ASP A 90 1.41 -0.49 -9.07
CA ASP A 90 0.75 -1.44 -9.97
C ASP A 90 1.40 -2.83 -9.90
N GLU A 91 2.73 -2.88 -9.77
CA GLU A 91 3.46 -4.14 -9.59
C GLU A 91 3.21 -4.77 -8.21
N ALA A 92 3.27 -3.98 -7.14
CA ALA A 92 2.94 -4.45 -5.79
C ALA A 92 1.50 -5.00 -5.71
N PHE A 93 0.56 -4.30 -6.36
CA PHE A 93 -0.84 -4.71 -6.47
C PHE A 93 -0.99 -6.05 -7.20
N ARG A 94 -0.30 -6.21 -8.34
CA ARG A 94 -0.28 -7.49 -9.09
C ARG A 94 0.33 -8.63 -8.30
N THR A 95 1.42 -8.38 -7.56
CA THR A 95 2.08 -9.41 -6.73
C THR A 95 1.16 -9.86 -5.60
N ARG A 96 0.48 -8.94 -4.93
CA ARG A 96 -0.51 -9.26 -3.88
C ARG A 96 -1.69 -10.05 -4.44
N GLN A 97 -2.20 -9.69 -5.62
CA GLN A 97 -3.24 -10.48 -6.30
C GLN A 97 -2.81 -11.92 -6.61
N LYS A 98 -1.55 -12.13 -7.02
CA LYS A 98 -1.01 -13.48 -7.30
C LYS A 98 -0.94 -14.34 -6.04
N LEU A 99 -0.48 -13.78 -4.91
CA LEU A 99 -0.38 -14.50 -3.64
C LEU A 99 -1.76 -14.95 -3.14
N ARG A 100 -2.78 -14.08 -3.20
CA ARG A 100 -4.16 -14.46 -2.80
C ARG A 100 -4.69 -15.64 -3.62
N ARG A 101 -4.42 -15.66 -4.93
CA ARG A 101 -4.83 -16.77 -5.81
C ARG A 101 -4.16 -18.10 -5.44
N GLN A 102 -2.94 -18.06 -4.93
CA GLN A 102 -2.24 -19.25 -4.42
C GLN A 102 -2.79 -19.72 -3.08
N GLU A 103 -3.14 -18.80 -2.18
CA GLU A 103 -3.75 -19.11 -0.88
C GLU A 103 -5.17 -19.70 -1.02
N SER A 104 -5.89 -19.35 -2.09
CA SER A 104 -7.24 -19.85 -2.38
C SER A 104 -7.28 -21.21 -3.10
N MET A 105 -6.13 -21.88 -3.31
CA MET A 105 -6.08 -23.16 -4.04
C MET A 105 -6.53 -24.31 -3.10
N PRO A 106 -7.54 -25.12 -3.47
CA PRO A 106 -7.93 -26.26 -2.66
C PRO A 106 -6.76 -27.26 -2.58
N LEU A 107 -6.46 -27.72 -1.36
CA LEU A 107 -5.45 -28.77 -1.15
C LEU A 107 -5.79 -29.99 -2.05
N PRO A 108 -4.77 -30.62 -2.67
CA PRO A 108 -5.02 -31.82 -3.46
C PRO A 108 -5.68 -32.87 -2.55
N ARG A 109 -6.88 -33.30 -2.94
CA ARG A 109 -7.55 -34.44 -2.30
C ARG A 109 -6.59 -35.61 -2.33
N THR A 110 -6.10 -36.01 -1.16
CA THR A 110 -5.32 -37.24 -1.00
C THR A 110 -6.21 -38.39 -1.47
N ALA A 111 -5.89 -38.95 -2.64
CA ALA A 111 -6.54 -40.14 -3.14
C ALA A 111 -6.22 -41.27 -2.16
N GLY A 112 -7.21 -41.65 -1.35
CA GLY A 112 -7.13 -42.80 -0.47
C GLY A 112 -6.91 -44.05 -1.31
N TYR A 113 -5.71 -44.61 -1.26
CA TYR A 113 -5.44 -45.97 -1.70
C TYR A 113 -6.16 -46.94 -0.75
N ALA A 114 -7.32 -47.45 -1.19
CA ALA A 114 -7.90 -48.65 -0.60
C ALA A 114 -7.03 -49.84 -1.01
N LYS A 115 -6.30 -50.42 -0.04
CA LYS A 115 -5.74 -51.77 -0.18
C LYS A 115 -6.80 -52.76 0.24
N GLY A 116 -7.29 -53.54 -0.73
CA GLY A 116 -7.88 -54.86 -0.49
C GLY A 116 -6.81 -55.94 -0.43
#